data_AF-A0A7C5RLQ7-F1
#
_entry.id   AF-A0A7C5RLQ7-F1
#
_cell.length_a   1.000
_cell.length_b   1.000
_cell.length_c   1.000
_cell.angle_alpha   90.00
_cell.angle_beta   90.00
_cell.angle_gamma   90.00
#
_symmetry.space_group_name_H-M   'P 1'
#
loop_
_entity.id
_entity.type
_entity.pdbx_description
1 polymer ?
#
loop_
_entity_poly.entity_id
_entity_poly.type
_entity_poly.pdbx_seq_one_letter_code
_entity_poly.pdbx_strand_id
1 'polypeptide(L)'
;MYFDVAMPIALFAITMVALFLNGKVEEKLKAAFEKKELKTRDALLLVVAISIMVSVIVFVPQVAIVAVFLLAYSLLLFTFAYVLSDARKKNAILFFAVFALICILTALASLLSFGLDGLSTYGFVALCCLSVFSILAIVYESRRKSLAARWYLAALPPALFLTLYIFYGETPLWFPYLLNFYGAIFAILIILYIGHLFRFETTLIFVSLLTTVDVLLVLVTGTMVSAATRVSELKLPVLITMPTIPYITTQLGTLHMSLGLGDFFFAGLLALQTLKKFGKLPAVISALTIALSFFIFEMVMLNLRITAFPGTLMIMCGWLPALFYFAVKMRVKDFQEAKV
;
A
#
# COMPACT_ATOMS: atom_id res chain seq x y z
N MET A 1 18.78 -20.64 -14.79
CA MET A 1 18.42 -20.23 -13.42
C MET A 1 17.27 -19.25 -13.53
N TYR A 2 16.15 -19.51 -12.87
CA TYR A 2 14.99 -18.62 -12.89
C TYR A 2 15.16 -17.51 -11.84
N PHE A 3 14.79 -16.28 -12.18
CA PHE A 3 14.80 -15.14 -11.26
C PHE A 3 13.69 -14.16 -11.65
N ASP A 4 13.23 -13.35 -10.70
CA ASP A 4 12.32 -12.24 -10.95
C ASP A 4 12.93 -10.94 -10.42
N VAL A 5 12.90 -9.89 -11.24
CA VAL A 5 13.31 -8.54 -10.84
C VAL A 5 12.10 -7.61 -10.66
N ALA A 6 10.91 -8.00 -11.15
CA ALA A 6 9.73 -7.15 -11.12
C ALA A 6 9.26 -6.86 -9.69
N MET A 7 9.05 -7.90 -8.88
CA MET A 7 8.56 -7.75 -7.50
C MET A 7 9.54 -7.05 -6.55
N PRO A 8 10.87 -7.35 -6.55
CA PRO A 8 11.83 -6.62 -5.74
C PRO A 8 11.90 -5.14 -6.10
N ILE A 9 11.83 -4.80 -7.41
CA ILE A 9 11.77 -3.41 -7.86
C ILE A 9 10.48 -2.75 -7.39
N ALA A 10 9.33 -3.42 -7.48
CA ALA A 10 8.06 -2.88 -7.00
C ALA A 10 8.11 -2.59 -5.49
N LEU A 11 8.63 -3.54 -4.69
CA LEU A 11 8.83 -3.38 -3.25
C LEU A 11 9.72 -2.18 -2.93
N PHE A 12 10.85 -2.05 -3.63
CA PHE A 12 11.76 -0.92 -3.50
C PHE A 12 11.08 0.40 -3.88
N ALA A 13 10.41 0.45 -5.04
CA ALA A 13 9.78 1.66 -5.56
C ALA A 13 8.66 2.15 -4.64
N ILE A 14 7.77 1.27 -4.18
CA ILE A 14 6.67 1.61 -3.25
C ILE A 14 7.24 2.12 -1.92
N THR A 15 8.27 1.44 -1.39
CA THR A 15 8.95 1.88 -0.17
C THR A 15 9.58 3.26 -0.35
N MET A 16 10.28 3.50 -1.46
CA MET A 16 10.91 4.79 -1.76
C MET A 16 9.89 5.92 -1.92
N VAL A 17 8.76 5.65 -2.59
CA VAL A 17 7.68 6.63 -2.71
C VAL A 17 7.11 6.96 -1.33
N ALA A 18 6.89 5.96 -0.47
CA ALA A 18 6.43 6.20 0.90
C ALA A 18 7.44 7.05 1.70
N LEU A 19 8.75 6.76 1.63
CA LEU A 19 9.79 7.56 2.28
C LEU A 19 9.84 9.01 1.77
N PHE A 20 9.68 9.21 0.46
CA PHE A 20 9.67 10.54 -0.15
C PHE A 20 8.43 11.34 0.26
N LEU A 21 7.26 10.71 0.26
CA LEU A 21 6.01 11.34 0.66
C LEU A 21 5.95 11.62 2.16
N ASN A 22 6.59 10.79 2.98
CA ASN A 22 6.67 11.00 4.42
C ASN A 22 7.13 12.42 4.78
N GLY A 23 8.22 12.89 4.17
CA GLY A 23 8.76 14.23 4.43
C GLY A 23 7.80 15.38 4.08
N LYS A 24 6.76 15.14 3.27
CA LYS A 24 5.75 16.15 2.89
C LYS A 24 4.50 16.11 3.76
N VAL A 25 4.20 14.95 4.35
CA VAL A 25 2.90 14.66 4.97
C VAL A 25 3.00 14.48 6.49
N GLU A 26 4.20 14.26 7.02
CA GLU A 26 4.47 13.98 8.43
C GLU A 26 3.86 15.00 9.41
N GLU A 27 4.08 16.30 9.19
CA GLU A 27 3.54 17.34 10.08
C GLU A 27 2.00 17.34 10.10
N LYS A 28 1.38 17.14 8.94
CA LYS A 28 -0.09 17.10 8.83
C LYS A 28 -0.67 15.87 9.49
N LEU A 29 -0.03 14.70 9.35
CA LEU A 29 -0.47 13.47 10.01
C LEU A 29 -0.26 13.53 11.52
N LYS A 30 0.88 14.02 12.01
CA LYS A 30 1.12 14.19 13.45
C LYS A 30 0.10 15.12 14.10
N ALA A 31 -0.28 16.21 13.41
CA ALA A 31 -1.33 17.11 13.87
C ALA A 31 -2.69 16.40 13.93
N ALA A 32 -3.04 15.61 12.91
CA ALA A 32 -4.29 14.86 12.87
C ALA A 32 -4.40 13.79 13.97
N PHE A 33 -3.26 13.21 14.39
CA PHE A 33 -3.21 12.20 15.45
C PHE A 33 -2.96 12.75 16.85
N GLU A 34 -2.97 14.07 17.04
CA GLU A 34 -2.65 14.71 18.34
C GLU A 34 -1.29 14.24 18.90
N LYS A 35 -0.34 13.88 18.02
CA LYS A 35 0.96 13.28 18.37
C LYS A 35 0.85 12.00 19.22
N LYS A 36 -0.27 11.28 19.14
CA LYS A 36 -0.42 9.97 19.78
C LYS A 36 0.51 8.96 19.13
N GLU A 37 1.15 8.16 19.97
CA GLU A 37 2.04 7.09 19.57
C GLU A 37 1.57 5.78 20.22
N LEU A 38 1.73 4.68 19.51
CA LEU A 38 1.36 3.36 19.98
C LEU A 38 2.27 2.95 21.12
N LYS A 39 1.67 2.40 22.16
CA LYS A 39 2.39 1.72 23.24
C LYS A 39 2.68 0.27 22.82
N THR A 40 3.57 -0.39 23.55
CA THR A 40 3.89 -1.81 23.36
C THR A 40 2.64 -2.70 23.47
N ARG A 41 1.71 -2.35 24.37
CA ARG A 41 0.41 -3.04 24.51
C ARG A 41 -0.43 -2.95 23.24
N ASP A 42 -0.45 -1.78 22.60
CA ASP A 42 -1.25 -1.56 21.40
C ASP A 42 -0.66 -2.33 20.21
N ALA A 43 0.67 -2.38 20.10
CA ALA A 43 1.35 -3.20 19.11
C ALA A 43 1.08 -4.70 19.29
N LEU A 44 1.09 -5.19 20.52
CA LEU A 44 0.74 -6.58 20.83
C LEU A 44 -0.72 -6.90 20.45
N LEU A 45 -1.65 -6.03 20.85
CA LEU A 45 -3.08 -6.17 20.50
C LEU A 45 -3.30 -6.17 18.99
N LEU A 46 -2.55 -5.33 18.25
CA LEU A 46 -2.62 -5.29 16.80
C LEU A 46 -2.18 -6.62 16.17
N VAL A 47 -1.05 -7.21 16.62
CA VAL A 47 -0.59 -8.52 16.11
C VAL A 47 -1.60 -9.62 16.42
N VAL A 48 -2.15 -9.64 17.63
CA VAL A 48 -3.20 -10.60 18.01
C VAL A 48 -4.44 -10.43 17.13
N ALA A 49 -4.88 -9.19 16.90
CA ALA A 49 -6.03 -8.91 16.05
C ALA A 49 -5.80 -9.33 14.59
N ILE A 50 -4.62 -9.07 14.02
CA ILE A 50 -4.25 -9.52 12.67
C ILE A 50 -4.28 -11.06 12.60
N SER A 51 -3.69 -11.73 13.59
CA SER A 51 -3.65 -13.20 13.65
C SER A 51 -5.06 -13.80 13.66
N ILE A 52 -5.93 -13.29 14.55
CA ILE A 52 -7.33 -13.72 14.64
C ILE A 52 -8.06 -13.45 13.32
N MET A 53 -7.90 -12.26 12.74
CA MET A 53 -8.56 -11.90 11.49
C MET A 53 -8.16 -12.86 10.36
N VAL A 54 -6.87 -13.17 10.21
CA VAL A 54 -6.37 -14.10 9.17
C VAL A 54 -6.92 -15.52 9.38
N SER A 55 -7.07 -15.98 10.62
CA SER A 55 -7.68 -17.28 10.89
C SER A 55 -9.19 -17.31 10.63
N VAL A 56 -9.89 -16.21 10.92
CA VAL A 56 -11.35 -16.14 10.80
C VAL A 56 -11.80 -15.86 9.37
N ILE A 57 -11.03 -15.13 8.57
CA ILE A 57 -11.44 -14.65 7.23
C ILE A 57 -11.84 -15.78 6.27
N VAL A 58 -11.27 -16.98 6.46
CA VAL A 58 -11.61 -18.17 5.67
C VAL A 58 -13.07 -18.60 5.85
N PHE A 59 -13.66 -18.30 7.01
CA PHE A 59 -15.05 -18.62 7.34
C PHE A 59 -16.03 -17.47 7.04
N VAL A 60 -15.53 -16.29 6.70
CA VAL A 60 -16.37 -15.10 6.47
C VAL A 60 -16.98 -15.14 5.07
N PRO A 61 -18.28 -14.82 4.90
CA PRO A 61 -18.88 -14.71 3.58
C PRO A 61 -18.18 -13.68 2.69
N GLN A 62 -18.01 -14.00 1.40
CA GLN A 62 -17.32 -13.15 0.43
C GLN A 62 -17.90 -11.72 0.37
N VAL A 63 -19.22 -11.57 0.40
CA VAL A 63 -19.90 -10.27 0.38
C VAL A 63 -19.53 -9.42 1.61
N ALA A 64 -19.35 -10.04 2.78
CA ALA A 64 -18.93 -9.34 3.98
C ALA A 64 -17.46 -8.88 3.88
N ILE A 65 -16.58 -9.70 3.31
CA ILE A 65 -15.17 -9.33 3.07
C ILE A 65 -15.10 -8.12 2.13
N VAL A 66 -15.83 -8.17 1.00
CA VAL A 66 -15.89 -7.06 0.04
C VAL A 66 -16.43 -5.80 0.71
N ALA A 67 -17.56 -5.88 1.42
CA ALA A 67 -18.15 -4.72 2.08
C ALA A 67 -17.22 -4.07 3.11
N VAL A 68 -16.60 -4.88 3.99
CA VAL A 68 -15.66 -4.38 5.00
C VAL A 68 -14.43 -3.78 4.34
N PHE A 69 -13.88 -4.42 3.31
CA PHE A 69 -12.71 -3.92 2.60
C PHE A 69 -13.00 -2.59 1.88
N LEU A 70 -14.09 -2.53 1.10
CA LEU A 70 -14.47 -1.32 0.38
C LEU A 70 -14.73 -0.15 1.34
N LEU A 71 -15.37 -0.42 2.48
CA LEU A 71 -15.58 0.58 3.53
C LEU A 71 -14.24 1.06 4.10
N ALA A 72 -13.39 0.13 4.57
CA ALA A 72 -12.12 0.46 5.19
C ALA A 72 -11.20 1.23 4.22
N TYR A 73 -11.12 0.79 2.97
CA TYR A 73 -10.29 1.45 1.98
C TYR A 73 -10.85 2.82 1.57
N SER A 74 -12.17 2.95 1.43
CA SER A 74 -12.80 4.24 1.14
C SER A 74 -12.58 5.24 2.27
N LEU A 75 -12.67 4.81 3.53
CA LEU A 75 -12.38 5.63 4.70
C LEU A 75 -10.91 6.05 4.75
N LEU A 76 -9.97 5.16 4.39
CA LEU A 76 -8.56 5.49 4.30
C LEU A 76 -8.30 6.56 3.23
N LEU A 77 -8.81 6.36 2.01
CA LEU A 77 -8.69 7.32 0.90
C LEU A 77 -9.30 8.67 1.29
N PHE A 78 -10.50 8.66 1.88
CA PHE A 78 -11.18 9.86 2.36
C PHE A 78 -10.34 10.58 3.41
N THR A 79 -9.87 9.89 4.44
CA THR A 79 -9.11 10.49 5.55
C THR A 79 -7.84 11.15 5.04
N PHE A 80 -7.08 10.48 4.17
CA PHE A 80 -5.88 11.06 3.58
C PHE A 80 -6.19 12.27 2.71
N ALA A 81 -7.17 12.16 1.83
CA ALA A 81 -7.57 13.26 0.98
C ALA A 81 -8.09 14.45 1.80
N TYR A 82 -8.77 14.19 2.93
CA TYR A 82 -9.26 15.20 3.86
C TYR A 82 -8.12 15.91 4.61
N VAL A 83 -7.16 15.16 5.18
CA VAL A 83 -5.98 15.73 5.84
C VAL A 83 -5.13 16.57 4.87
N LEU A 84 -5.05 16.13 3.61
CA LEU A 84 -4.34 16.87 2.56
C LEU A 84 -5.19 17.97 1.90
N SER A 85 -6.48 18.05 2.21
CA SER A 85 -7.42 18.98 1.58
C SER A 85 -7.17 20.44 1.94
N ASP A 86 -6.41 20.72 3.01
CA ASP A 86 -5.93 22.05 3.38
C ASP A 86 -4.77 22.52 2.46
N ALA A 87 -5.04 22.48 1.16
CA ALA A 87 -4.13 22.95 0.13
C ALA A 87 -4.50 24.38 -0.29
N ARG A 88 -3.50 25.11 -0.82
CA ARG A 88 -3.73 26.40 -1.48
C ARG A 88 -4.84 26.27 -2.52
N LYS A 89 -5.70 27.27 -2.63
CA LYS A 89 -6.84 27.30 -3.58
C LYS A 89 -6.45 26.87 -5.01
N LYS A 90 -5.30 27.32 -5.51
CA LYS A 90 -4.76 26.91 -6.82
C LYS A 90 -4.55 25.40 -6.94
N ASN A 91 -4.04 24.75 -5.90
CA ASN A 91 -3.79 23.31 -5.88
C ASN A 91 -5.11 22.51 -5.82
N ALA A 92 -6.11 23.00 -5.08
CA ALA A 92 -7.43 22.37 -5.02
C ALA A 92 -8.13 22.44 -6.40
N ILE A 93 -8.09 23.61 -7.06
CA ILE A 93 -8.61 23.77 -8.43
C ILE A 93 -7.89 22.84 -9.41
N LEU A 94 -6.55 22.79 -9.34
CA LEU A 94 -5.75 21.89 -10.18
C LEU A 94 -6.13 20.42 -9.93
N PHE A 95 -6.31 20.02 -8.68
CA PHE A 95 -6.74 18.66 -8.33
C PHE A 95 -8.09 18.32 -8.97
N PHE A 96 -9.10 19.18 -8.83
CA PHE A 96 -10.40 18.95 -9.47
C PHE A 96 -10.31 18.91 -11.00
N ALA A 97 -9.49 19.76 -11.61
CA ALA A 97 -9.31 19.79 -13.06
C ALA A 97 -8.66 18.49 -13.57
N VAL A 98 -7.59 18.04 -12.91
CA VAL A 98 -6.92 16.77 -13.23
C VAL A 98 -7.86 15.59 -12.99
N PHE A 99 -8.62 15.60 -11.89
CA PHE A 99 -9.58 14.53 -11.58
C PHE A 99 -10.71 14.47 -12.61
N ALA A 100 -11.28 15.61 -13.02
CA ALA A 100 -12.29 15.69 -14.08
C ALA A 100 -11.74 15.15 -15.40
N LEU A 101 -10.51 15.52 -15.76
CA LEU A 101 -9.83 15.04 -16.96
C LEU A 101 -9.65 13.52 -16.92
N ILE A 102 -9.17 12.96 -15.80
CA ILE A 102 -9.03 11.51 -15.62
C ILE A 102 -10.39 10.81 -15.80
N CYS A 103 -11.44 11.31 -15.16
CA CYS A 103 -12.78 10.72 -15.29
C CYS A 103 -13.28 10.74 -16.75
N ILE A 104 -13.06 11.83 -17.48
CA ILE A 104 -13.44 11.93 -18.90
C ILE A 104 -12.64 10.95 -19.75
N LEU A 105 -11.32 10.90 -19.57
CA LEU A 105 -10.46 9.98 -20.33
C LEU A 105 -10.83 8.52 -20.06
N THR A 106 -11.10 8.17 -18.80
CA THR A 106 -11.53 6.81 -18.43
C THR A 106 -12.91 6.49 -18.98
N ALA A 107 -13.86 7.44 -18.94
CA ALA A 107 -15.19 7.26 -19.54
C ALA A 107 -15.07 7.03 -21.05
N LEU A 108 -14.29 7.84 -21.75
CA LEU A 108 -14.07 7.69 -23.19
C LEU A 108 -13.39 6.36 -23.53
N ALA A 109 -12.35 5.99 -22.78
CA ALA A 109 -11.68 4.70 -22.95
C ALA A 109 -12.65 3.53 -22.73
N SER A 110 -13.49 3.59 -21.69
CA SER A 110 -14.54 2.61 -21.44
C SER A 110 -15.48 2.47 -22.63
N LEU A 111 -15.97 3.60 -23.16
CA LEU A 111 -16.89 3.62 -24.29
C LEU A 111 -16.28 3.00 -25.54
N LEU A 112 -14.99 3.29 -25.81
CA LEU A 112 -14.26 2.75 -26.96
C LEU A 112 -13.94 1.26 -26.81
N SER A 113 -13.62 0.79 -25.60
CA SER A 113 -13.21 -0.60 -25.37
C SER A 113 -14.38 -1.57 -25.20
N PHE A 114 -15.47 -1.13 -24.57
CA PHE A 114 -16.58 -2.02 -24.18
C PHE A 114 -17.93 -1.65 -24.81
N GLY A 115 -18.00 -0.53 -25.55
CA GLY A 115 -19.26 -0.06 -26.12
C GLY A 115 -20.26 0.42 -25.06
N LEU A 116 -21.54 0.36 -25.39
CA LEU A 116 -22.67 0.76 -24.52
C LEU A 116 -23.47 -0.46 -24.03
N ASP A 117 -22.78 -1.55 -23.70
CA ASP A 117 -23.42 -2.80 -23.32
C ASP A 117 -23.22 -3.14 -21.82
N GLY A 118 -24.33 -3.47 -21.16
CA GLY A 118 -24.36 -4.03 -19.81
C GLY A 118 -23.90 -3.06 -18.70
N LEU A 119 -23.09 -3.57 -17.78
CA LEU A 119 -22.64 -2.85 -16.57
C LEU A 119 -21.68 -1.69 -16.89
N SER A 120 -20.96 -1.78 -18.01
CA SER A 120 -19.99 -0.77 -18.44
C SER A 120 -20.64 0.59 -18.77
N THR A 121 -21.90 0.59 -19.26
CA THR A 121 -22.69 1.79 -19.54
C THR A 121 -22.98 2.59 -18.27
N TYR A 122 -23.33 1.90 -17.17
CA TYR A 122 -23.53 2.55 -15.88
C TYR A 122 -22.22 3.11 -15.33
N GLY A 123 -21.10 2.42 -15.56
CA GLY A 123 -19.75 2.93 -15.27
C GLY A 123 -19.42 4.21 -16.03
N PHE A 124 -19.72 4.25 -17.34
CA PHE A 124 -19.55 5.45 -18.17
C PHE A 124 -20.35 6.63 -17.61
N VAL A 125 -21.65 6.42 -17.33
CA VAL A 125 -22.52 7.46 -16.77
C VAL A 125 -22.00 7.94 -15.41
N ALA A 126 -21.59 7.02 -14.53
CA ALA A 126 -21.05 7.36 -13.22
C ALA A 126 -19.77 8.21 -13.32
N LEU A 127 -18.85 7.87 -14.24
CA LEU A 127 -17.63 8.65 -14.50
C LEU A 127 -17.95 10.04 -15.08
N CYS A 128 -18.93 10.14 -15.98
CA CYS A 128 -19.42 11.43 -16.46
C CYS A 128 -19.99 12.29 -15.30
N CYS A 129 -20.80 11.69 -14.42
CA CYS A 129 -21.33 12.38 -13.24
C CYS A 129 -20.21 12.87 -12.30
N LEU A 130 -19.19 12.04 -12.04
CA LEU A 130 -18.03 12.43 -11.22
C LEU A 130 -17.23 13.57 -11.86
N SER A 131 -17.09 13.57 -13.19
CA SER A 131 -16.43 14.66 -13.90
C SER A 131 -17.23 15.96 -13.80
N VAL A 132 -18.55 15.92 -14.03
CA VAL A 132 -19.44 17.08 -13.87
C VAL A 132 -19.38 17.62 -12.45
N PHE A 133 -19.45 16.75 -11.44
CA PHE A 133 -19.31 17.14 -10.04
C PHE A 133 -17.98 17.86 -9.78
N SER A 134 -16.88 17.35 -10.35
CA SER A 134 -15.55 17.95 -10.21
C SER A 134 -15.46 19.33 -10.87
N ILE A 135 -16.08 19.52 -12.04
CA ILE A 135 -16.16 20.82 -12.71
C ILE A 135 -16.99 21.81 -11.88
N LEU A 136 -18.14 21.37 -11.34
CA LEU A 136 -18.95 22.20 -10.45
C LEU A 136 -18.18 22.58 -9.17
N ALA A 137 -17.37 21.65 -8.64
CA ALA A 137 -16.50 21.92 -7.50
C ALA A 137 -15.43 22.98 -7.83
N ILE A 138 -14.91 23.04 -9.06
CA ILE A 138 -14.00 24.12 -9.51
C ILE A 138 -14.71 25.48 -9.46
N VAL A 139 -15.94 25.55 -9.98
CA VAL A 139 -16.73 26.80 -10.00
C VAL A 139 -17.02 27.25 -8.57
N TYR A 140 -17.43 26.32 -7.70
CA TYR A 140 -17.67 26.58 -6.28
C TYR A 140 -16.40 27.07 -5.58
N GLU A 141 -15.28 26.37 -5.74
CA GLU A 141 -14.00 26.72 -5.13
C GLU A 141 -13.51 28.09 -5.60
N SER A 142 -13.72 28.44 -6.87
CA SER A 142 -13.35 29.73 -7.44
C SER A 142 -14.07 30.89 -6.76
N ARG A 143 -15.32 30.68 -6.31
CA ARG A 143 -16.12 31.69 -5.58
C ARG A 143 -15.92 31.65 -4.07
N ARG A 144 -15.37 30.56 -3.52
CA ARG A 144 -15.17 30.38 -2.09
C ARG A 144 -14.11 31.34 -1.54
N LYS A 145 -14.45 31.99 -0.41
CA LYS A 145 -13.56 32.88 0.37
C LYS A 145 -12.90 32.17 1.56
N SER A 146 -13.50 31.10 2.09
CA SER A 146 -12.99 30.34 3.24
C SER A 146 -11.91 29.33 2.83
N LEU A 147 -10.88 29.20 3.67
CA LEU A 147 -9.77 28.26 3.51
C LEU A 147 -9.96 26.94 4.29
N ALA A 148 -11.14 26.70 4.90
CA ALA A 148 -11.36 25.49 5.70
C ALA A 148 -11.31 24.19 4.86
N ALA A 149 -11.00 23.07 5.53
CA ALA A 149 -10.88 21.74 4.93
C ALA A 149 -12.07 21.36 4.04
N ARG A 150 -11.77 20.63 2.94
CA ARG A 150 -12.71 20.38 1.83
C ARG A 150 -13.17 18.93 1.82
N TRP A 151 -14.30 18.66 2.45
CA TRP A 151 -14.89 17.31 2.45
C TRP A 151 -15.24 16.82 1.05
N TYR A 152 -15.69 17.72 0.16
CA TYR A 152 -16.03 17.39 -1.24
C TYR A 152 -14.80 17.03 -2.08
N LEU A 153 -13.62 17.56 -1.75
CA LEU A 153 -12.35 17.12 -2.34
C LEU A 153 -12.01 15.70 -1.85
N ALA A 154 -12.21 15.45 -0.56
CA ALA A 154 -11.91 14.17 0.07
C ALA A 154 -12.82 13.03 -0.39
N ALA A 155 -14.05 13.33 -0.80
CA ALA A 155 -15.01 12.35 -1.32
C ALA A 155 -14.66 11.82 -2.72
N LEU A 156 -13.84 12.53 -3.49
CA LEU A 156 -13.55 12.18 -4.88
C LEU A 156 -12.72 10.89 -5.05
N PRO A 157 -11.57 10.70 -4.35
CA PRO A 157 -10.80 9.46 -4.45
C PRO A 157 -11.58 8.18 -4.12
N PRO A 158 -12.33 8.08 -2.99
CA PRO A 158 -13.12 6.89 -2.71
C PRO A 158 -14.26 6.69 -3.71
N ALA A 159 -14.91 7.76 -4.17
CA ALA A 159 -15.98 7.64 -5.18
C ALA A 159 -15.45 7.10 -6.52
N LEU A 160 -14.28 7.55 -6.97
CA LEU A 160 -13.62 7.00 -8.15
C LEU A 160 -13.26 5.53 -7.97
N PHE A 161 -12.65 5.18 -6.84
CA PHE A 161 -12.28 3.79 -6.54
C PHE A 161 -13.51 2.86 -6.56
N LEU A 162 -14.59 3.24 -5.88
CA LEU A 162 -15.83 2.44 -5.86
C LEU A 162 -16.45 2.31 -7.26
N THR A 163 -16.47 3.40 -8.03
CA THR A 163 -16.97 3.38 -9.42
C THR A 163 -16.14 2.42 -10.28
N LEU A 164 -14.81 2.49 -10.18
CA LEU A 164 -13.94 1.60 -10.93
C LEU A 164 -14.09 0.14 -10.50
N TYR A 165 -14.16 -0.14 -9.20
CA TYR A 165 -14.34 -1.50 -8.69
C TYR A 165 -15.68 -2.10 -9.11
N ILE A 166 -16.79 -1.38 -8.89
CA ILE A 166 -18.15 -1.92 -9.12
C ILE A 166 -18.41 -2.14 -10.61
N PHE A 167 -18.07 -1.17 -11.46
CA PHE A 167 -18.44 -1.23 -12.87
C PHE A 167 -17.38 -1.87 -13.77
N TYR A 168 -16.10 -1.83 -13.35
CA TYR A 168 -14.98 -2.31 -14.16
C TYR A 168 -14.21 -3.47 -13.53
N GLY A 169 -14.55 -3.92 -12.32
CA GLY A 169 -13.84 -4.99 -11.58
C GLY A 169 -13.71 -6.31 -12.34
N GLU A 170 -14.68 -6.63 -13.20
CA GLU A 170 -14.67 -7.84 -14.03
C GLU A 170 -13.98 -7.65 -15.40
N THR A 171 -13.56 -6.43 -15.73
CA THR A 171 -12.92 -6.12 -17.02
C THR A 171 -11.40 -6.31 -16.97
N PRO A 172 -10.74 -6.49 -18.13
CA PRO A 172 -9.27 -6.53 -18.22
C PRO A 172 -8.57 -5.23 -17.79
N LEU A 173 -9.31 -4.12 -17.67
CA LEU A 173 -8.75 -2.87 -17.11
C LEU A 173 -8.43 -3.02 -15.63
N TRP A 174 -9.24 -3.80 -14.89
CA TRP A 174 -9.10 -3.95 -13.45
C TRP A 174 -7.88 -4.79 -13.08
N PHE A 175 -7.83 -6.04 -13.54
CA PHE A 175 -6.72 -6.94 -13.30
C PHE A 175 -5.88 -7.12 -14.57
N PRO A 176 -4.54 -6.93 -14.51
CA PRO A 176 -3.73 -6.65 -13.32
C PRO A 176 -3.56 -5.15 -13.00
N TYR A 177 -3.91 -4.25 -13.93
CA TYR A 177 -3.44 -2.87 -13.91
C TYR A 177 -3.98 -2.00 -12.76
N LEU A 178 -5.30 -1.76 -12.73
CA LEU A 178 -5.90 -0.91 -11.69
C LEU A 178 -5.80 -1.56 -10.31
N LEU A 179 -5.88 -2.89 -10.24
CA LEU A 179 -5.72 -3.65 -9.00
C LEU A 179 -4.33 -3.41 -8.38
N ASN A 180 -3.26 -3.53 -9.17
CA ASN A 180 -1.91 -3.24 -8.69
C ASN A 180 -1.71 -1.76 -8.37
N PHE A 181 -2.29 -0.86 -9.17
CA PHE A 181 -2.21 0.58 -8.93
C PHE A 181 -2.86 0.98 -7.60
N TYR A 182 -4.08 0.52 -7.34
CA TYR A 182 -4.76 0.75 -6.07
C TYR A 182 -4.10 -0.02 -4.91
N GLY A 183 -3.58 -1.22 -5.15
CA GLY A 183 -2.76 -1.95 -4.18
C GLY A 183 -1.53 -1.13 -3.74
N ALA A 184 -0.80 -0.56 -4.69
CA ALA A 184 0.35 0.30 -4.42
C ALA A 184 -0.06 1.56 -3.64
N ILE A 185 -1.16 2.22 -4.02
CA ILE A 185 -1.71 3.35 -3.27
C ILE A 185 -2.02 2.93 -1.83
N PHE A 186 -2.73 1.82 -1.63
CA PHE A 186 -3.09 1.33 -0.31
C PHE A 186 -1.86 1.06 0.56
N ALA A 187 -0.85 0.36 0.02
CA ALA A 187 0.41 0.13 0.71
C ALA A 187 1.05 1.45 1.16
N ILE A 188 1.21 2.41 0.24
CA ILE A 188 1.80 3.72 0.55
C ILE A 188 1.01 4.43 1.65
N LEU A 189 -0.32 4.45 1.55
CA LEU A 189 -1.18 5.12 2.52
C LEU A 189 -1.08 4.46 3.90
N ILE A 190 -1.10 3.13 4.00
CA ILE A 190 -0.95 2.45 5.30
C ILE A 190 0.44 2.67 5.89
N ILE A 191 1.51 2.62 5.08
CA ILE A 191 2.88 2.92 5.55
C ILE A 191 2.93 4.32 6.17
N LEU A 192 2.36 5.32 5.49
CA LEU A 192 2.32 6.68 6.00
C LEU A 192 1.43 6.80 7.24
N TYR A 193 0.22 6.23 7.21
CA TYR A 193 -0.77 6.39 8.28
C TYR A 193 -0.32 5.73 9.57
N ILE A 194 -0.04 4.44 9.49
CA ILE A 194 0.29 3.63 10.66
C ILE A 194 1.75 3.86 11.05
N GLY A 195 2.65 4.05 10.09
CA GLY A 195 4.08 4.21 10.36
C GLY A 195 4.42 5.44 11.19
N HIS A 196 3.57 6.48 11.22
CA HIS A 196 3.73 7.61 12.14
C HIS A 196 3.38 7.30 13.59
N LEU A 197 2.47 6.36 13.82
CA LEU A 197 2.02 5.99 15.16
C LEU A 197 3.06 5.14 15.91
N PHE A 198 3.93 4.45 15.17
CA PHE A 198 4.96 3.61 15.77
C PHE A 198 6.20 4.42 16.21
N ARG A 199 6.68 4.12 17.43
CA ARG A 199 8.05 4.43 17.88
C ARG A 199 9.02 3.32 17.49
N PHE A 200 10.30 3.64 17.40
CA PHE A 200 11.33 2.69 16.99
C PHE A 200 11.37 1.42 17.87
N GLU A 201 11.26 1.56 19.19
CA GLU A 201 11.28 0.44 20.14
C GLU A 201 10.02 -0.45 19.97
N THR A 202 8.86 0.19 19.79
CA THR A 202 7.61 -0.53 19.54
C THR A 202 7.60 -1.23 18.20
N THR A 203 8.26 -0.65 17.18
CA THR A 203 8.44 -1.29 15.88
C THR A 203 9.25 -2.56 16.01
N LEU A 204 10.35 -2.57 16.77
CA LEU A 204 11.15 -3.79 16.96
C LEU A 204 10.32 -4.94 17.55
N ILE A 205 9.50 -4.65 18.56
CA ILE A 205 8.62 -5.64 19.19
C ILE A 205 7.55 -6.11 18.20
N PHE A 206 6.87 -5.16 17.54
CA PHE A 206 5.82 -5.45 16.56
C PHE A 206 6.34 -6.33 15.42
N VAL A 207 7.49 -5.96 14.86
CA VAL A 207 8.13 -6.65 13.73
C VAL A 207 8.56 -8.05 14.14
N SER A 208 9.19 -8.20 15.30
CA SER A 208 9.57 -9.51 15.82
C SER A 208 8.36 -10.43 16.00
N LEU A 209 7.30 -9.94 16.64
CA LEU A 209 6.08 -10.72 16.88
C LEU A 209 5.38 -11.09 15.57
N LEU A 210 5.23 -10.12 14.66
CA LEU A 210 4.57 -10.32 13.39
C LEU A 210 5.33 -11.32 12.52
N THR A 211 6.66 -11.25 12.46
CA THR A 211 7.48 -12.25 11.73
C THR A 211 7.33 -13.64 12.31
N THR A 212 7.30 -13.78 13.64
CA THR A 212 7.04 -15.09 14.26
C THR A 212 5.67 -15.64 13.86
N VAL A 213 4.63 -14.81 13.91
CA VAL A 213 3.28 -15.19 13.49
C VAL A 213 3.24 -15.56 12.01
N ASP A 214 3.84 -14.76 11.14
CA ASP A 214 3.88 -15.01 9.69
C ASP A 214 4.54 -16.35 9.36
N VAL A 215 5.68 -16.65 9.98
CA VAL A 215 6.35 -17.95 9.84
C VAL A 215 5.43 -19.11 10.27
N LEU A 216 4.69 -18.96 11.37
CA LEU A 216 3.73 -19.97 11.84
C LEU A 216 2.52 -20.11 10.89
N LEU A 217 1.99 -19.00 10.39
CA LEU A 217 0.81 -18.99 9.53
C LEU A 217 1.10 -19.48 8.11
N VAL A 218 2.33 -19.31 7.62
CA VAL A 218 2.74 -19.74 6.27
C VAL A 218 3.35 -21.14 6.29
N LEU A 219 4.36 -21.40 7.12
CA LEU A 219 5.11 -22.66 7.07
C LEU A 219 4.51 -23.78 7.92
N VAL A 220 3.84 -23.45 9.03
CA VAL A 220 3.32 -24.47 9.96
C VAL A 220 1.87 -24.80 9.66
N THR A 221 1.00 -23.78 9.57
CA THR A 221 -0.46 -23.99 9.43
C THR A 221 -0.96 -23.84 7.99
N GLY A 222 -0.25 -23.11 7.13
CA GLY A 222 -0.66 -22.82 5.76
C GLY A 222 -1.91 -21.95 5.63
N THR A 223 -2.48 -21.46 6.73
CA THR A 223 -3.76 -20.71 6.72
C THR A 223 -3.65 -19.40 5.95
N MET A 224 -2.47 -18.79 5.89
CA MET A 224 -2.25 -17.57 5.12
C MET A 224 -2.43 -17.81 3.61
N VAL A 225 -2.02 -18.97 3.11
CA VAL A 225 -2.18 -19.33 1.68
C VAL A 225 -3.67 -19.50 1.37
N SER A 226 -4.43 -20.19 2.24
CA SER A 226 -5.88 -20.34 2.08
C SER A 226 -6.65 -19.03 2.20
N ALA A 227 -6.23 -18.13 3.08
CA ALA A 227 -6.79 -16.79 3.18
C ALA A 227 -6.49 -15.97 1.90
N ALA A 228 -5.24 -16.02 1.42
CA ALA A 228 -4.82 -15.30 0.22
C ALA A 228 -5.60 -15.73 -1.02
N THR A 229 -5.83 -17.04 -1.23
CA THR A 229 -6.63 -17.52 -2.38
C THR A 229 -8.05 -16.98 -2.34
N ARG A 230 -8.74 -17.11 -1.20
CA ARG A 230 -10.12 -16.61 -1.01
C ARG A 230 -10.26 -15.11 -1.26
N VAL A 231 -9.30 -14.30 -0.80
CA VAL A 231 -9.38 -12.84 -0.99
C VAL A 231 -8.94 -12.44 -2.40
N SER A 232 -8.01 -13.17 -3.02
CA SER A 232 -7.56 -12.92 -4.40
C SER A 232 -8.69 -13.11 -5.42
N GLU A 233 -9.57 -14.09 -5.20
CA GLU A 233 -10.76 -14.34 -6.02
C GLU A 233 -11.72 -13.15 -6.06
N LEU A 234 -11.73 -12.32 -5.02
CA LEU A 234 -12.60 -11.13 -4.91
C LEU A 234 -12.07 -9.92 -5.70
N LYS A 235 -10.91 -10.06 -6.35
CA LYS A 235 -10.22 -9.00 -7.09
C LYS A 235 -10.09 -7.72 -6.27
N LEU A 236 -9.88 -7.86 -4.96
CA LEU A 236 -9.63 -6.73 -4.08
C LEU A 236 -8.15 -6.34 -4.16
N PRO A 237 -7.81 -5.05 -4.07
CA PRO A 237 -6.42 -4.60 -4.00
C PRO A 237 -5.86 -4.92 -2.61
N VAL A 238 -5.61 -6.20 -2.34
CA VAL A 238 -4.99 -6.74 -1.11
C VAL A 238 -3.61 -7.36 -1.37
N LEU A 239 -3.25 -7.49 -2.64
CA LEU A 239 -2.02 -8.08 -3.16
C LEU A 239 -1.63 -7.34 -4.45
N ILE A 240 -0.33 -7.30 -4.71
CA ILE A 240 0.22 -6.82 -5.98
C ILE A 240 0.74 -8.04 -6.73
N THR A 241 0.27 -8.23 -7.96
CA THR A 241 0.60 -9.37 -8.81
C THR A 241 1.28 -8.89 -10.08
N MET A 242 2.56 -9.21 -10.25
CA MET A 242 3.33 -8.83 -11.44
C MET A 242 3.81 -10.05 -12.20
N PRO A 243 3.87 -9.99 -13.54
CA PRO A 243 4.55 -11.05 -14.29
C PRO A 243 6.05 -11.02 -13.99
N THR A 244 6.69 -12.19 -14.01
CA THR A 244 8.14 -12.26 -13.76
C THR A 244 8.92 -11.55 -14.87
N ILE A 245 10.02 -10.92 -14.50
CA ILE A 245 11.00 -10.35 -15.43
C ILE A 245 12.36 -10.99 -15.15
N PRO A 246 12.92 -11.81 -16.06
CA PRO A 246 12.39 -12.19 -17.37
C PRO A 246 11.11 -13.05 -17.32
N TYR A 247 10.31 -13.00 -18.39
CA TYR A 247 9.06 -13.77 -18.48
C TYR A 247 9.33 -15.27 -18.42
N ILE A 248 8.72 -15.94 -17.45
CA ILE A 248 8.73 -17.39 -17.34
C ILE A 248 7.38 -17.91 -17.79
N THR A 249 7.34 -18.58 -18.94
CA THR A 249 6.14 -19.22 -19.45
C THR A 249 6.12 -20.69 -19.06
N THR A 250 5.02 -21.11 -18.44
CA THR A 250 4.72 -22.52 -18.13
C THR A 250 3.60 -23.01 -19.04
N GLN A 251 3.28 -24.31 -18.98
CA GLN A 251 2.14 -24.88 -19.73
C GLN A 251 0.78 -24.23 -19.37
N LEU A 252 0.70 -23.56 -18.21
CA LEU A 252 -0.49 -22.86 -17.71
C LEU A 252 -0.49 -21.35 -17.97
N GLY A 253 0.50 -20.83 -18.72
CA GLY A 253 0.66 -19.41 -19.02
C GLY A 253 1.88 -18.78 -18.35
N THR A 254 1.92 -17.45 -18.35
CA THR A 254 2.99 -16.67 -17.70
C THR A 254 2.93 -16.82 -16.19
N LEU A 255 4.07 -17.11 -15.56
CA LEU A 255 4.18 -17.14 -14.12
C LEU A 255 4.05 -15.71 -13.58
N HIS A 256 3.17 -15.54 -12.60
CA HIS A 256 3.00 -14.28 -11.88
C HIS A 256 3.47 -14.44 -10.44
N MET A 257 4.26 -13.48 -9.98
CA MET A 257 4.62 -13.36 -8.57
C MET A 257 3.63 -12.42 -7.89
N SER A 258 3.20 -12.80 -6.69
CA SER A 258 2.25 -12.02 -5.90
C SER A 258 2.79 -11.78 -4.51
N LEU A 259 2.64 -10.56 -4.01
CA LEU A 259 3.05 -10.18 -2.66
C LEU A 259 1.91 -9.44 -1.96
N GLY A 260 1.68 -9.80 -0.69
CA GLY A 260 0.62 -9.20 0.11
C GLY A 260 0.92 -7.76 0.47
N LEU A 261 -0.10 -6.91 0.60
CA LEU A 261 0.10 -5.51 1.01
C LEU A 261 0.65 -5.38 2.45
N GLY A 262 0.47 -6.41 3.28
CA GLY A 262 1.12 -6.52 4.58
C GLY A 262 2.64 -6.50 4.49
N ASP A 263 3.23 -7.15 3.50
CA ASP A 263 4.68 -7.21 3.31
C ASP A 263 5.25 -5.88 2.79
N PHE A 264 4.53 -5.20 1.88
CA PHE A 264 4.86 -3.82 1.49
C PHE A 264 4.79 -2.87 2.68
N PHE A 265 3.73 -2.98 3.49
CA PHE A 265 3.61 -2.21 4.73
C PHE A 265 4.78 -2.47 5.67
N PHE A 266 5.15 -3.74 5.86
CA PHE A 266 6.23 -4.15 6.75
C PHE A 266 7.58 -3.59 6.30
N ALA A 267 7.94 -3.73 5.02
CA ALA A 267 9.16 -3.14 4.46
C ALA A 267 9.17 -1.61 4.57
N GLY A 268 8.03 -0.97 4.23
CA GLY A 268 7.87 0.47 4.34
C GLY A 268 7.98 1.00 5.76
N LEU A 269 7.38 0.31 6.73
CA LEU A 269 7.45 0.63 8.15
C LEU A 269 8.91 0.58 8.64
N LEU A 270 9.63 -0.49 8.32
CA LEU A 270 11.04 -0.65 8.71
C LEU A 270 11.93 0.44 8.12
N ALA A 271 11.79 0.72 6.83
CA ALA A 271 12.55 1.78 6.18
C ALA A 271 12.20 3.18 6.75
N LEU A 272 10.92 3.42 7.03
CA LEU A 272 10.46 4.67 7.62
C LEU A 272 10.98 4.88 9.05
N GLN A 273 11.06 3.80 9.84
CA GLN A 273 11.62 3.88 11.19
C GLN A 273 13.14 4.03 11.16
N THR A 274 13.82 3.42 10.19
CA THR A 274 15.23 3.74 9.90
C THR A 274 15.40 5.21 9.52
N LEU A 275 14.50 5.78 8.71
CA LEU A 275 14.53 7.20 8.33
C LEU A 275 14.45 8.11 9.55
N LYS A 276 13.51 7.84 10.46
CA LYS A 276 13.34 8.62 11.69
C LYS A 276 14.54 8.52 12.62
N LYS A 277 15.17 7.34 12.73
CA LYS A 277 16.25 7.09 13.69
C LYS A 277 17.65 7.43 13.19
N PHE A 278 17.95 7.15 11.92
CA PHE A 278 19.30 7.24 11.34
C PHE A 278 19.38 8.21 10.15
N GLY A 279 18.26 8.75 9.69
CA GLY A 279 18.21 9.69 8.58
C GLY A 279 18.07 9.04 7.20
N LYS A 280 18.17 9.87 6.15
CA LYS A 280 17.79 9.52 4.77
C LYS A 280 18.63 8.40 4.16
N LEU A 281 19.95 8.55 4.19
CA LEU A 281 20.85 7.59 3.54
C LEU A 281 20.71 6.17 4.13
N PRO A 282 20.71 5.97 5.46
CA PRO A 282 20.45 4.66 6.06
C PRO A 282 19.09 4.05 5.67
N ALA A 283 18.05 4.87 5.55
CA ALA A 283 16.72 4.40 5.15
C ALA A 283 16.69 3.88 3.71
N VAL A 284 17.34 4.59 2.78
CA VAL A 284 17.45 4.16 1.38
C VAL A 284 18.27 2.87 1.27
N ILE A 285 19.39 2.78 2.00
CA ILE A 285 20.21 1.56 2.04
C ILE A 285 19.42 0.40 2.65
N SER A 286 18.60 0.65 3.67
CA SER A 286 17.72 -0.37 4.26
C SER A 286 16.66 -0.84 3.25
N ALA A 287 16.00 0.06 2.52
CA ALA A 287 15.05 -0.31 1.48
C ALA A 287 15.72 -1.13 0.36
N LEU A 288 16.95 -0.76 -0.04
CA LEU A 288 17.71 -1.47 -1.07
C LEU A 288 18.12 -2.88 -0.61
N THR A 289 18.60 -3.02 0.63
CA THR A 289 19.00 -4.32 1.20
C THR A 289 17.81 -5.25 1.43
N ILE A 290 16.65 -4.71 1.80
CA ILE A 290 15.37 -5.43 1.82
C ILE A 290 15.05 -5.97 0.43
N ALA A 291 15.06 -5.11 -0.60
CA ALA A 291 14.76 -5.53 -1.97
C ALA A 291 15.75 -6.57 -2.51
N LEU A 292 17.04 -6.43 -2.18
CA LEU A 292 18.07 -7.40 -2.56
C LEU A 292 17.87 -8.75 -1.87
N SER A 293 17.54 -8.75 -0.58
CA SER A 293 17.18 -9.96 0.15
C SER A 293 15.98 -10.64 -0.51
N PHE A 294 14.94 -9.85 -0.81
CA PHE A 294 13.73 -10.35 -1.48
C PHE A 294 14.05 -11.00 -2.82
N PHE A 295 14.87 -10.35 -3.66
CA PHE A 295 15.37 -10.90 -4.93
C PHE A 295 16.08 -12.26 -4.76
N ILE A 296 16.97 -12.37 -3.76
CA ILE A 296 17.72 -13.62 -3.50
C ILE A 296 16.76 -14.74 -3.08
N PHE A 297 15.81 -14.47 -2.18
CA PHE A 297 14.85 -15.47 -1.74
C PHE A 297 13.88 -15.89 -2.86
N GLU A 298 13.38 -14.95 -3.67
CA GLU A 298 12.55 -15.29 -4.83
C GLU A 298 13.30 -16.15 -5.83
N MET A 299 14.57 -15.84 -6.10
CA MET A 299 15.43 -16.68 -6.93
C MET A 299 15.52 -18.11 -6.36
N VAL A 300 15.72 -18.26 -5.06
CA VAL A 300 15.74 -19.59 -4.41
C VAL A 300 14.39 -20.29 -4.55
N MET A 301 13.28 -19.59 -4.28
CA MET A 301 11.92 -20.15 -4.40
C MET A 301 11.61 -20.63 -5.82
N LEU A 302 11.95 -19.83 -6.83
CA LEU A 302 11.70 -20.16 -8.24
C LEU A 302 12.49 -21.39 -8.70
N ASN A 303 13.74 -21.54 -8.25
CA ASN A 303 14.57 -22.70 -8.65
C ASN A 303 14.27 -23.96 -7.82
N LEU A 304 13.87 -23.82 -6.55
CA LEU A 304 13.48 -24.94 -5.69
C LEU A 304 11.98 -25.30 -5.76
N ARG A 305 11.19 -24.56 -6.55
CA ARG A 305 9.73 -24.72 -6.72
C ARG A 305 8.96 -24.65 -5.39
N ILE A 306 9.38 -23.75 -4.51
CA ILE A 306 8.67 -23.46 -3.26
C ILE A 306 7.45 -22.59 -3.61
N THR A 307 6.26 -23.05 -3.21
CA THR A 307 4.99 -22.40 -3.58
C THR A 307 4.67 -21.15 -2.75
N ALA A 308 5.07 -21.13 -1.48
CA ALA A 308 4.84 -20.01 -0.57
C ALA A 308 5.98 -19.92 0.45
N PHE A 309 6.34 -18.69 0.82
CA PHE A 309 7.36 -18.41 1.83
C PHE A 309 7.01 -17.15 2.63
N PRO A 310 7.34 -17.05 3.93
CA PRO A 310 7.02 -15.88 4.74
C PRO A 310 7.72 -14.62 4.21
N GLY A 311 6.94 -13.65 3.71
CA GLY A 311 7.47 -12.40 3.15
C GLY A 311 8.18 -11.56 4.20
N THR A 312 7.67 -11.54 5.43
CA THR A 312 8.29 -10.78 6.52
C THR A 312 9.68 -11.30 6.87
N LEU A 313 9.92 -12.61 6.75
CA LEU A 313 11.23 -13.21 6.99
C LEU A 313 12.24 -12.76 5.94
N MET A 314 11.85 -12.78 4.65
CA MET A 314 12.68 -12.31 3.55
C MET A 314 13.08 -10.84 3.76
N ILE A 315 12.13 -10.00 4.21
CA ILE A 315 12.36 -8.58 4.50
C ILE A 315 13.31 -8.42 5.70
N MET A 316 13.08 -9.17 6.79
CA MET A 316 13.91 -9.11 7.99
C MET A 316 15.37 -9.48 7.73
N CYS A 317 15.61 -10.49 6.90
CA CYS A 317 16.97 -10.89 6.49
C CYS A 317 17.73 -9.76 5.78
N GLY A 318 17.03 -8.91 5.02
CA GLY A 318 17.65 -7.73 4.39
C GLY A 318 17.83 -6.56 5.35
N TRP A 319 16.83 -6.30 6.19
CA TRP A 319 16.82 -5.13 7.06
C TRP A 319 17.75 -5.24 8.28
N LEU A 320 17.79 -6.39 8.96
CA LEU A 320 18.55 -6.55 10.21
C LEU A 320 20.06 -6.26 10.03
N PRO A 321 20.76 -6.81 9.00
CA PRO A 321 22.18 -6.49 8.79
C PRO A 321 22.43 -5.00 8.56
N ALA A 322 21.56 -4.35 7.78
CA ALA A 322 21.64 -2.91 7.54
C ALA A 322 21.46 -2.12 8.85
N LEU A 323 20.46 -2.51 9.66
CA LEU A 323 20.23 -1.89 10.97
C LEU A 323 21.45 -2.02 11.88
N PHE A 324 22.03 -3.22 12.01
CA PHE A 324 23.20 -3.45 12.85
C PHE A 324 24.40 -2.61 12.40
N TYR A 325 24.65 -2.55 11.08
CA TYR A 325 25.72 -1.72 10.53
C TYR A 325 25.58 -0.25 10.92
N PHE A 326 24.37 0.33 10.76
CA PHE A 326 24.15 1.75 11.10
C PHE A 326 24.12 2.01 12.61
N ALA A 327 23.60 1.06 13.40
CA ALA A 327 23.60 1.18 14.86
C ALA A 327 25.02 1.23 15.42
N VAL A 328 25.94 0.40 14.90
CA VAL A 328 27.35 0.41 15.29
C VAL A 328 28.04 1.69 14.81
N LYS A 329 27.84 2.07 13.55
CA LYS A 329 28.48 3.26 12.96
C LYS A 329 28.12 4.55 13.68
N MET A 330 26.85 4.73 14.07
CA MET A 330 26.42 5.93 14.80
C MET A 330 27.00 5.96 16.22
N ARG A 331 27.01 4.82 16.93
CA ARG A 331 27.61 4.74 18.28
C ARG A 331 29.11 5.09 18.27
N VAL A 332 29.84 4.71 17.22
CA VAL A 332 31.26 5.08 17.05
C VAL A 332 31.41 6.58 16.80
N LYS A 333 30.52 7.18 16.00
CA LYS A 333 30.55 8.62 15.71
C LYS A 333 30.28 9.46 16.96
N ASP A 334 29.25 9.10 17.73
CA ASP A 334 28.90 9.79 18.98
C ASP A 334 30.06 9.73 20.00
N PHE A 335 30.78 8.60 20.05
CA PHE A 335 31.95 8.44 20.91
C PHE A 335 33.16 9.29 20.47
N GLN A 336 33.31 9.54 19.17
CA GLN A 336 34.37 10.41 18.64
C GLN A 336 34.05 11.89 18.87
N GLU A 337 32.80 12.31 18.69
CA GLU A 337 32.36 13.69 18.94
C GLU A 337 32.39 14.05 20.44
N ALA A 338 32.14 13.10 21.34
CA ALA A 338 32.23 13.32 22.80
C ALA A 338 33.68 13.47 23.35
N LYS A 339 34.71 13.22 22.52
CA LYS A 339 36.13 13.36 22.88
C LYS A 339 36.77 14.68 22.43
N VAL A 340 36.03 15.53 21.73
CA VAL A 340 36.46 16.85 21.22
C VAL A 340 35.88 17.94 22.12
#